data_AF-A0AAN6LIW3-F1
#
_entry.id   AF-A0AAN6LIW3-F1
#
_cell.length_a   1.000
_cell.length_b   1.000
_cell.length_c   1.000
_cell.angle_alpha   90.00
_cell.angle_beta   90.00
_cell.angle_gamma   90.00
#
_symmetry.space_group_name_H-M   'P 1'
#
loop_
_entity.id
_entity.type
_entity.pdbx_description
1 polymer ?
#
loop_
_entity_poly.entity_id
_entity_poly.type
_entity_poly.pdbx_seq_one_letter_code
_entity_poly.pdbx_strand_id
1 'polypeptide(L)'
;MAAVLQIAVNGTDCYQLLDTGEVKQYDGSSPYLWKTIDKNVDNAQIVVDDDKVLYLRRSNGGDVYRRDGNSWTHFAHGADKFWASNANNIYLWNSSTHMIRKFNSQQQWSDLAGASNFKDLAVDGDALYQITKDGAIYEYVRSNSTWTQLWAPYDRDPKIFAAAGHLCMSQRYGQVFKHISGGTHWTMINSNGALLAKIAVGEAGIFKLQKNGGIYKYVSETRWKKVSGDINNSHITVGKFLHRVTTEGSVSRLVSQGQRWQLLQPGNEWHTASVDPAEVYNGGYPGNSEIKLRIGNGAAGQSGLIKALGDAFIKYEVTAGSQPFRVAWYKSDTTESINYMKNGTTDAAITYNDAAESLAIDQNIAGSPSFYAFREHFLLVGPPSNPAHLDKDMKVEEMFQLMYAVAESGRNVRFLSRYDKSATNIKESELWMKIGEVPWAEKPSPWYHKNAEYPIQALTTAAKLGEYTLTDWGTYLSVSEDVRKQLVIYKKGTDSTDDPLLMPAHFLVSDESSFARTFAKWLVSKDGQEVVTGFKSKSGEQVYSGAP
;
A
#
# COMPACT_ATOMS: atom_id res chain seq x y z
N MET A 1 -14.38 -15.80 -0.68
CA MET A 1 -13.63 -15.48 -1.91
C MET A 1 -12.35 -16.30 -1.92
N ALA A 2 -11.92 -16.73 -3.10
CA ALA A 2 -10.77 -17.62 -3.24
C ALA A 2 -9.45 -16.87 -2.95
N ALA A 3 -8.59 -17.44 -2.11
CA ALA A 3 -7.28 -16.87 -1.81
C ALA A 3 -6.24 -17.27 -2.87
N VAL A 4 -5.28 -16.39 -3.13
CA VAL A 4 -4.15 -16.70 -4.02
C VAL A 4 -3.13 -17.58 -3.29
N LEU A 5 -2.92 -18.80 -3.76
CA LEU A 5 -1.91 -19.73 -3.22
C LEU A 5 -0.52 -19.49 -3.82
N GLN A 6 -0.45 -19.25 -5.12
CA GLN A 6 0.82 -19.13 -5.84
C GLN A 6 0.70 -18.12 -6.97
N ILE A 7 1.77 -17.35 -7.18
CA ILE A 7 1.98 -16.53 -8.39
C ILE A 7 3.20 -17.08 -9.14
N ALA A 8 3.08 -17.28 -10.45
CA ALA A 8 4.17 -17.62 -11.36
C ALA A 8 4.33 -16.51 -12.41
N VAL A 9 5.57 -16.09 -12.68
CA VAL A 9 5.86 -14.92 -13.54
C VAL A 9 7.04 -15.19 -14.47
N ASN A 10 6.92 -14.74 -15.72
CA ASN A 10 8.04 -14.62 -16.66
C ASN A 10 7.81 -13.37 -17.53
N GLY A 11 8.79 -12.47 -17.57
CA GLY A 11 8.67 -11.23 -18.34
C GLY A 11 7.46 -10.40 -17.90
N THR A 12 6.46 -10.27 -18.79
CA THR A 12 5.19 -9.59 -18.51
C THR A 12 4.06 -10.54 -18.13
N ASP A 13 4.25 -11.84 -18.32
CA ASP A 13 3.23 -12.87 -18.08
C ASP A 13 3.12 -13.12 -16.58
N CYS A 14 1.88 -13.20 -16.10
CA CYS A 14 1.55 -13.42 -14.70
C CYS A 14 0.41 -14.41 -14.60
N TYR A 15 0.64 -15.46 -13.81
CA TYR A 15 -0.32 -16.53 -13.57
C TYR A 15 -0.56 -16.65 -12.07
N GLN A 16 -1.79 -16.98 -11.69
CA GLN A 16 -2.15 -17.25 -10.30
C GLN A 16 -2.85 -18.61 -10.18
N LEU A 17 -2.52 -19.32 -9.11
CA LEU A 17 -3.25 -20.49 -8.62
C LEU A 17 -4.00 -20.08 -7.37
N LEU A 18 -5.31 -20.33 -7.36
CA LEU A 18 -6.19 -20.05 -6.24
C LEU A 18 -6.35 -21.28 -5.34
N ASP A 19 -6.79 -21.08 -4.10
CA ASP A 19 -7.07 -22.14 -3.11
C ASP A 19 -8.20 -23.09 -3.50
N THR A 20 -9.04 -22.65 -4.44
CA THR A 20 -10.06 -23.45 -5.11
C THR A 20 -9.53 -24.38 -6.20
N GLY A 21 -8.23 -24.27 -6.55
CA GLY A 21 -7.61 -24.95 -7.69
C GLY A 21 -7.76 -24.20 -9.03
N GLU A 22 -8.51 -23.10 -9.09
CA GLU A 22 -8.58 -22.30 -10.32
C GLU A 22 -7.21 -21.71 -10.68
N VAL A 23 -6.84 -21.82 -11.96
CA VAL A 23 -5.65 -21.18 -12.53
C VAL A 23 -6.09 -20.04 -13.44
N LYS A 24 -5.53 -18.86 -13.22
CA LYS A 24 -5.84 -17.66 -14.02
C LYS A 24 -4.58 -17.05 -14.61
N GLN A 25 -4.71 -16.49 -15.81
CA GLN A 25 -3.69 -15.71 -16.52
C GLN A 25 -4.11 -14.25 -16.58
N TYR A 26 -3.20 -13.35 -16.25
CA TYR A 26 -3.41 -11.91 -16.43
C TYR A 26 -3.38 -11.58 -17.93
N ASP A 27 -4.47 -11.02 -18.45
CA ASP A 27 -4.62 -10.76 -19.89
C ASP A 27 -3.99 -9.42 -20.30
N GLY A 28 -3.89 -8.46 -19.38
CA GLY A 28 -3.24 -7.16 -19.60
C GLY A 28 -3.89 -6.24 -20.66
N SER A 29 -4.88 -6.74 -21.40
CA SER A 29 -5.66 -6.04 -22.43
C SER A 29 -6.64 -5.02 -21.84
N SER A 30 -7.04 -5.21 -20.58
CA SER A 30 -7.92 -4.34 -19.79
C SER A 30 -7.48 -4.35 -18.33
N PRO A 31 -7.68 -3.24 -17.56
CA PRO A 31 -7.43 -3.22 -16.13
C PRO A 31 -8.10 -4.41 -15.43
N TYR A 32 -7.32 -5.10 -14.61
CA TYR A 32 -7.78 -6.18 -13.74
C TYR A 32 -8.34 -7.42 -14.43
N LEU A 33 -8.15 -7.57 -15.74
CA LEU A 33 -8.69 -8.70 -16.45
C LEU A 33 -7.82 -9.95 -16.27
N TRP A 34 -8.41 -10.97 -15.64
CA TRP A 34 -7.83 -12.30 -15.47
C TRP A 34 -8.68 -13.34 -16.19
N LYS A 35 -8.08 -14.03 -17.17
CA LYS A 35 -8.71 -15.15 -17.86
C LYS A 35 -8.53 -16.41 -17.02
N THR A 36 -9.64 -17.10 -16.73
CA THR A 36 -9.56 -18.45 -16.14
C THR A 36 -9.12 -19.43 -17.21
N ILE A 37 -8.03 -20.15 -16.93
CA ILE A 37 -7.36 -21.02 -17.90
C ILE A 37 -7.32 -22.49 -17.51
N ASP A 38 -7.66 -22.81 -16.26
CA ASP A 38 -8.02 -24.14 -15.76
C ASP A 38 -8.89 -23.99 -14.49
N LYS A 39 -9.78 -24.95 -14.22
CA LYS A 39 -10.72 -24.93 -13.08
C LYS A 39 -10.69 -26.21 -12.23
N ASN A 40 -9.73 -27.10 -12.48
CA ASN A 40 -9.66 -28.36 -11.77
C ASN A 40 -9.25 -28.12 -10.31
N VAL A 41 -10.04 -28.64 -9.37
CA VAL A 41 -9.81 -28.49 -7.92
C VAL A 41 -8.54 -29.17 -7.43
N ASP A 42 -8.02 -30.15 -8.18
CA ASP A 42 -6.78 -30.86 -7.85
C ASP A 42 -5.52 -30.08 -8.24
N ASN A 43 -5.64 -28.94 -8.91
CA ASN A 43 -4.49 -28.11 -9.27
C ASN A 43 -3.73 -27.66 -8.02
N ALA A 44 -2.43 -27.99 -7.95
CA ALA A 44 -1.65 -27.89 -6.73
C ALA A 44 -0.34 -27.11 -6.87
N GLN A 45 0.16 -26.93 -8.09
CA GLN A 45 1.36 -26.13 -8.36
C GLN A 45 1.33 -25.61 -9.80
N ILE A 46 1.74 -24.36 -10.00
CA ILE A 46 2.02 -23.79 -11.32
C ILE A 46 3.51 -23.46 -11.44
N VAL A 47 4.09 -23.66 -12.63
CA VAL A 47 5.48 -23.29 -12.92
C VAL A 47 5.54 -22.68 -14.31
N VAL A 48 6.21 -21.55 -14.47
CA VAL A 48 6.50 -20.97 -15.79
C VAL A 48 8.00 -20.99 -15.99
N ASP A 49 8.45 -21.56 -17.11
CA ASP A 49 9.87 -21.63 -17.46
C ASP A 49 10.33 -20.40 -18.25
N ASP A 50 11.63 -20.27 -18.51
CA ASP A 50 12.27 -19.15 -19.23
C ASP A 50 11.76 -19.01 -20.68
N ASP A 51 11.31 -20.13 -21.28
CA ASP A 51 10.70 -20.19 -22.62
C ASP A 51 9.21 -19.79 -22.61
N LYS A 52 8.70 -19.31 -21.47
CA LYS A 52 7.32 -18.87 -21.22
C LYS A 52 6.29 -19.99 -21.29
N VAL A 53 6.70 -21.23 -21.13
CA VAL A 53 5.80 -22.38 -21.07
C VAL A 53 5.26 -22.50 -19.65
N LEU A 54 3.93 -22.53 -19.52
CA LEU A 54 3.25 -22.79 -18.26
C LEU A 54 3.03 -24.30 -18.07
N TYR A 55 3.40 -24.80 -16.89
CA TYR A 55 3.12 -26.16 -16.42
C TYR A 55 2.18 -26.11 -15.21
N LEU A 56 1.35 -27.14 -15.10
CA LEU A 56 0.35 -27.29 -14.06
C LEU A 56 0.42 -28.70 -13.48
N ARG A 57 0.75 -28.82 -12.19
CA ARG A 57 0.76 -30.09 -11.47
C ARG A 57 -0.52 -30.26 -10.67
N ARG A 58 -1.11 -31.45 -10.72
CA ARG A 58 -2.25 -31.86 -9.88
C ARG A 58 -1.81 -32.65 -8.65
N SER A 59 -2.53 -32.50 -7.56
CA SER A 59 -2.32 -33.22 -6.30
C SER A 59 -2.65 -34.71 -6.45
N ASN A 60 -3.72 -35.03 -7.17
CA ASN A 60 -4.16 -36.39 -7.44
C ASN A 60 -3.24 -37.07 -8.47
N GLY A 61 -2.52 -38.11 -8.05
CA GLY A 61 -1.60 -38.87 -8.90
C GLY A 61 -0.32 -38.14 -9.34
N GLY A 62 -0.18 -36.85 -9.04
CA GLY A 62 0.99 -36.06 -9.43
C GLY A 62 1.10 -35.81 -10.93
N ASP A 63 -0.02 -35.79 -11.66
CA ASP A 63 -0.02 -35.48 -13.09
C ASP A 63 0.43 -34.05 -13.36
N VAL A 64 1.25 -33.88 -14.39
CA VAL A 64 1.72 -32.60 -14.86
C VAL A 64 1.21 -32.37 -16.28
N TYR A 65 0.66 -31.19 -16.52
CA TYR A 65 0.21 -30.74 -17.82
C TYR A 65 1.07 -29.57 -18.28
N ARG A 66 1.40 -29.56 -19.57
CA ARG A 66 2.06 -28.46 -20.25
C ARG A 66 1.03 -27.67 -21.05
N ARG A 67 1.07 -26.35 -20.95
CA ARG A 67 0.20 -25.46 -21.73
C ARG A 67 0.80 -25.24 -23.13
N ASP A 68 -0.02 -25.45 -24.14
CA ASP A 68 0.31 -25.13 -25.54
C ASP A 68 -0.84 -24.29 -26.12
N GLY A 69 -0.57 -23.00 -26.32
CA GLY A 69 -1.60 -22.01 -26.64
C GLY A 69 -2.74 -21.99 -25.61
N ASN A 70 -3.92 -22.44 -26.03
CA ASN A 70 -5.12 -22.52 -25.19
C ASN A 70 -5.41 -23.92 -24.64
N SER A 71 -4.58 -24.92 -24.97
CA SER A 71 -4.81 -26.32 -24.62
C SER A 71 -3.82 -26.81 -23.56
N TRP A 72 -4.21 -27.85 -22.84
CA TRP A 72 -3.36 -28.56 -21.89
C TRP A 72 -3.03 -29.95 -22.45
N THR A 73 -1.75 -30.27 -22.52
CA THR A 73 -1.25 -31.58 -22.93
C THR A 73 -0.67 -32.28 -21.71
N HIS A 74 -1.07 -33.52 -21.46
CA HIS A 74 -0.45 -34.33 -20.39
C HIS A 74 1.04 -34.50 -20.68
N PHE A 75 1.87 -34.26 -19.67
CA PHE A 75 3.32 -34.13 -19.81
C PHE A 75 4.09 -35.14 -18.95
N ALA A 76 3.67 -35.34 -17.71
CA ALA A 76 4.28 -36.30 -16.79
C ALA A 76 3.26 -36.81 -15.77
N HIS A 77 3.61 -37.88 -15.06
CA HIS A 77 2.81 -38.48 -13.99
C HIS A 77 3.67 -38.72 -12.74
N GLY A 78 3.04 -38.84 -11.57
CA GLY A 78 3.72 -39.20 -10.33
C GLY A 78 4.66 -38.12 -9.78
N ALA A 79 4.47 -36.84 -10.13
CA ALA A 79 5.24 -35.74 -9.56
C ALA A 79 4.64 -35.28 -8.24
N ASP A 80 5.34 -35.49 -7.13
CA ASP A 80 5.03 -34.84 -5.85
C ASP A 80 5.51 -33.38 -5.83
N LYS A 81 6.63 -33.13 -6.52
CA LYS A 81 7.17 -31.80 -6.76
C LYS A 81 7.65 -31.67 -8.19
N PHE A 82 7.56 -30.47 -8.75
CA PHE A 82 7.91 -30.17 -10.14
C PHE A 82 8.65 -28.83 -10.25
N TRP A 83 9.65 -28.78 -11.14
CA TRP A 83 10.43 -27.58 -11.45
C TRP A 83 10.74 -27.53 -12.94
N ALA A 84 10.80 -26.33 -13.51
CA ALA A 84 11.22 -26.11 -14.89
C ALA A 84 11.95 -24.77 -14.97
N SER A 85 13.16 -24.77 -15.54
CA SER A 85 13.86 -23.53 -15.89
C SER A 85 13.76 -23.24 -17.39
N ASN A 86 13.83 -24.26 -18.25
CA ASN A 86 13.59 -24.15 -19.69
C ASN A 86 13.22 -25.52 -20.27
N ALA A 87 12.97 -25.59 -21.58
CA ALA A 87 12.54 -26.79 -22.28
C ALA A 87 13.47 -28.01 -22.10
N ASN A 88 14.75 -27.80 -21.78
CA ASN A 88 15.75 -28.87 -21.59
C ASN A 88 16.08 -29.17 -20.12
N ASN A 89 15.45 -28.44 -19.19
CA ASN A 89 15.77 -28.45 -17.78
C ASN A 89 14.49 -28.47 -16.95
N ILE A 90 13.81 -29.60 -17.05
CA ILE A 90 12.57 -29.89 -16.34
C ILE A 90 12.83 -31.07 -15.40
N TYR A 91 12.35 -30.94 -14.17
CA TYR A 91 12.61 -31.88 -13.09
C TYR A 91 11.32 -32.23 -12.36
N LEU A 92 11.20 -33.49 -11.97
CA LEU A 92 10.18 -33.92 -11.03
C LEU A 92 10.80 -34.79 -9.95
N TRP A 93 10.17 -34.80 -8.78
CA TRP A 93 10.51 -35.71 -7.71
C TRP A 93 9.28 -36.52 -7.32
N ASN A 94 9.52 -37.81 -7.08
CA ASN A 94 8.49 -38.76 -6.64
C ASN A 94 8.87 -39.31 -5.26
N SER A 95 7.96 -39.16 -4.32
CA SER A 95 8.11 -39.55 -2.92
C SER A 95 8.13 -41.07 -2.71
N SER A 96 7.50 -41.84 -3.59
CA SER A 96 7.47 -43.30 -3.54
C SER A 96 8.76 -43.93 -4.03
N THR A 97 9.42 -43.32 -5.03
CA THR A 97 10.71 -43.81 -5.56
C THR A 97 11.91 -43.12 -4.92
N HIS A 98 11.70 -42.00 -4.22
CA HIS A 98 12.75 -41.12 -3.70
C HIS A 98 13.72 -40.60 -4.77
N MET A 99 13.30 -40.56 -6.03
CA MET A 99 14.17 -40.20 -7.15
C MET A 99 13.80 -38.85 -7.75
N ILE A 100 14.84 -38.11 -8.15
CA ILE A 100 14.72 -36.94 -9.02
C ILE A 100 14.83 -37.44 -10.45
N ARG A 101 13.88 -37.07 -11.31
CA ARG A 101 13.93 -37.35 -12.75
C ARG A 101 14.12 -36.05 -13.51
N LYS A 102 14.96 -36.06 -14.54
CA LYS A 102 15.20 -34.95 -15.45
C LYS A 102 14.64 -35.27 -16.82
N PHE A 103 13.94 -34.31 -17.43
CA PHE A 103 13.60 -34.33 -18.83
C PHE A 103 14.78 -33.80 -19.65
N ASN A 104 15.28 -34.61 -20.58
CA ASN A 104 16.43 -34.26 -21.41
C ASN A 104 16.01 -33.66 -22.77
N SER A 105 16.99 -33.20 -23.54
CA SER A 105 16.76 -32.58 -24.86
C SER A 105 16.22 -33.56 -25.92
N GLN A 106 16.32 -34.87 -25.68
CA GLN A 106 15.72 -35.92 -26.51
C GLN A 106 14.27 -36.24 -26.11
N GLN A 107 13.65 -35.41 -25.26
CA GLN A 107 12.29 -35.58 -24.76
C GLN A 107 12.07 -36.87 -23.94
N GLN A 108 13.10 -37.31 -23.22
CA GLN A 108 13.05 -38.49 -22.37
C GLN A 108 13.34 -38.16 -20.91
N TRP A 109 12.73 -38.93 -20.01
CA TRP A 109 12.98 -38.86 -18.58
C TRP A 109 14.10 -39.80 -18.19
N SER A 110 15.13 -39.27 -17.52
CA SER A 110 16.20 -40.06 -16.91
C SER A 110 16.37 -39.72 -15.43
N ASP A 111 16.86 -40.67 -14.65
CA ASP A 111 17.02 -40.49 -13.23
C ASP A 111 18.35 -39.80 -12.91
N LEU A 112 18.29 -38.86 -11.96
CA LEU A 112 19.46 -38.18 -11.42
C LEU A 112 20.00 -38.98 -10.24
N ALA A 113 21.20 -39.54 -10.39
CA ALA A 113 21.90 -40.21 -9.30
C ALA A 113 22.29 -39.23 -8.18
N GLY A 114 22.43 -39.74 -6.95
CA GLY A 114 23.00 -38.96 -5.84
C GLY A 114 22.07 -38.00 -5.10
N ALA A 115 20.75 -38.18 -5.22
CA ALA A 115 19.73 -37.40 -4.49
C ALA A 115 19.28 -38.04 -3.17
N SER A 116 20.21 -38.65 -2.42
CA SER A 116 19.87 -39.23 -1.11
C SER A 116 19.50 -38.13 -0.12
N ASN A 117 18.57 -38.42 0.79
CA ASN A 117 18.09 -37.46 1.79
C ASN A 117 17.48 -36.16 1.19
N PHE A 118 16.92 -36.23 -0.02
CA PHE A 118 16.34 -35.09 -0.73
C PHE A 118 15.25 -34.33 0.07
N LYS A 119 15.29 -32.99 -0.01
CA LYS A 119 14.24 -32.10 0.52
C LYS A 119 13.64 -31.21 -0.58
N ASP A 120 14.46 -30.48 -1.35
CA ASP A 120 13.97 -29.53 -2.36
C ASP A 120 15.00 -29.24 -3.47
N LEU A 121 14.54 -28.65 -4.58
CA LEU A 121 15.41 -28.11 -5.64
C LEU A 121 15.28 -26.59 -5.78
N ALA A 122 16.35 -25.97 -6.26
CA ALA A 122 16.33 -24.67 -6.90
C ALA A 122 17.03 -24.76 -8.26
N VAL A 123 16.42 -24.18 -9.30
CA VAL A 123 16.85 -24.32 -10.70
C VAL A 123 16.92 -22.95 -11.34
N ASP A 124 18.00 -22.66 -12.07
CA ASP A 124 18.22 -21.39 -12.77
C ASP A 124 19.00 -21.63 -14.07
N GLY A 125 18.33 -21.54 -15.22
CA GLY A 125 18.89 -21.98 -16.50
C GLY A 125 19.43 -23.42 -16.42
N ASP A 126 20.75 -23.59 -16.59
CA ASP A 126 21.44 -24.88 -16.46
C ASP A 126 21.93 -25.20 -15.05
N ALA A 127 21.90 -24.24 -14.12
CA ALA A 127 22.29 -24.48 -12.75
C ALA A 127 21.18 -25.27 -12.02
N LEU A 128 21.60 -26.30 -11.28
CA LEU A 128 20.71 -27.17 -10.52
C LEU A 128 21.28 -27.37 -9.12
N TYR A 129 20.50 -26.97 -8.13
CA TYR A 129 20.86 -27.06 -6.72
C TYR A 129 19.86 -27.94 -5.99
N GLN A 130 20.35 -28.81 -5.10
CA GLN A 130 19.51 -29.53 -4.16
C GLN A 130 19.81 -29.11 -2.74
N ILE A 131 18.77 -29.18 -1.91
CA ILE A 131 18.90 -29.16 -0.46
C ILE A 131 18.40 -30.50 0.11
N THR A 132 19.13 -31.01 1.08
CA THR A 132 18.81 -32.26 1.77
C THR A 132 18.07 -31.98 3.09
N LYS A 133 17.45 -33.02 3.68
CA LYS A 133 16.67 -32.88 4.92
C LYS A 133 17.53 -32.49 6.12
N ASP A 134 18.81 -32.85 6.13
CA ASP A 134 19.82 -32.43 7.12
C ASP A 134 20.41 -31.03 6.84
N GLY A 135 19.93 -30.36 5.79
CA GLY A 135 20.28 -28.98 5.47
C GLY A 135 21.55 -28.77 4.66
N ALA A 136 22.20 -29.83 4.16
CA ALA A 136 23.29 -29.68 3.21
C ALA A 136 22.77 -29.18 1.85
N ILE A 137 23.60 -28.39 1.16
CA ILE A 137 23.29 -27.85 -0.17
C ILE A 137 24.35 -28.36 -1.15
N TYR A 138 23.89 -28.85 -2.29
CA TYR A 138 24.75 -29.34 -3.37
C TYR A 138 24.39 -28.68 -4.69
N GLU A 139 25.39 -28.52 -5.56
CA GLU A 139 25.26 -28.14 -6.96
C GLU A 139 25.53 -29.36 -7.84
N TYR A 140 24.70 -29.56 -8.87
CA TYR A 140 24.88 -30.64 -9.83
C TYR A 140 25.88 -30.25 -10.92
N VAL A 141 26.99 -30.99 -10.98
CA VAL A 141 28.04 -30.82 -11.98
C VAL A 141 27.74 -31.74 -13.17
N ARG A 142 27.27 -31.13 -14.26
CA ARG A 142 26.81 -31.87 -15.46
C ARG A 142 27.91 -32.62 -16.19
N SER A 143 29.13 -32.07 -16.22
CA SER A 143 30.26 -32.63 -16.99
C SER A 143 30.67 -34.04 -16.53
N ASN A 144 30.44 -34.37 -15.26
CA ASN A 144 30.75 -35.68 -14.68
C ASN A 144 29.56 -36.33 -13.97
N SER A 145 28.37 -35.73 -14.04
CA SER A 145 27.14 -36.22 -13.41
C SER A 145 27.25 -36.46 -11.90
N THR A 146 27.87 -35.52 -11.19
CA THR A 146 28.06 -35.61 -9.73
C THR A 146 27.46 -34.41 -9.00
N TRP A 147 27.27 -34.56 -7.68
CA TRP A 147 26.86 -33.47 -6.79
C TRP A 147 28.07 -32.96 -6.01
N THR A 148 28.34 -31.66 -6.11
CA THR A 148 29.38 -30.99 -5.33
C THR A 148 28.75 -30.25 -4.17
N GLN A 149 29.24 -30.48 -2.95
CA GLN A 149 28.71 -29.84 -1.75
C GLN A 149 29.09 -28.35 -1.71
N LEU A 150 28.09 -27.49 -1.57
CA LEU A 150 28.25 -26.04 -1.38
C LEU A 150 28.07 -25.61 0.08
N TRP A 151 27.31 -26.38 0.86
CA TRP A 151 27.05 -26.10 2.28
C TRP A 151 26.99 -27.41 3.05
N ALA A 152 27.70 -27.47 4.18
CA ALA A 152 27.75 -28.66 5.03
C ALA A 152 26.40 -28.92 5.74
N PRO A 153 26.07 -30.18 6.08
CA PRO A 153 24.86 -30.51 6.83
C PRO A 153 24.75 -29.67 8.10
N TYR A 154 23.69 -28.86 8.19
CA TYR A 154 23.40 -28.04 9.35
C TYR A 154 21.91 -27.71 9.38
N ASP A 155 21.15 -28.50 10.15
CA ASP A 155 19.71 -28.38 10.18
C ASP A 155 19.24 -27.17 10.99
N ARG A 156 19.04 -26.07 10.28
CA ARG A 156 18.24 -24.92 10.71
C ARG A 156 17.04 -24.71 9.79
N ASP A 157 16.41 -25.81 9.35
CA ASP A 157 15.35 -25.81 8.35
C ASP A 157 15.64 -24.89 7.14
N PRO A 158 16.77 -25.09 6.44
CA PRO A 158 17.13 -24.18 5.36
C PRO A 158 16.18 -24.33 4.15
N LYS A 159 16.05 -23.26 3.37
CA LYS A 159 15.34 -23.21 2.08
C LYS A 159 16.24 -22.55 1.05
N ILE A 160 16.26 -23.06 -0.17
CA ILE A 160 17.09 -22.52 -1.26
C ILE A 160 16.23 -21.89 -2.36
N PHE A 161 16.78 -20.86 -3.00
CA PHE A 161 16.13 -20.11 -4.07
C PHE A 161 17.17 -19.78 -5.14
N ALA A 162 16.85 -20.03 -6.41
CA ALA A 162 17.73 -19.75 -7.53
C ALA A 162 16.95 -19.09 -8.67
N ALA A 163 17.46 -17.98 -9.19
CA ALA A 163 17.00 -17.34 -10.44
C ALA A 163 17.95 -16.20 -10.83
N ALA A 164 18.13 -15.97 -12.14
CA ALA A 164 18.88 -14.83 -12.69
C ALA A 164 20.32 -14.71 -12.14
N GLY A 165 21.00 -15.85 -11.98
CA GLY A 165 22.35 -15.97 -11.43
C GLY A 165 22.45 -15.74 -9.92
N HIS A 166 21.32 -15.65 -9.20
CA HIS A 166 21.30 -15.54 -7.75
C HIS A 166 21.00 -16.89 -7.13
N LEU A 167 21.88 -17.39 -6.24
CA LEU A 167 21.59 -18.49 -5.33
C LEU A 167 21.55 -17.96 -3.89
N CYS A 168 20.41 -18.14 -3.23
CA CYS A 168 20.19 -17.72 -1.85
C CYS A 168 19.69 -18.88 -0.98
N MET A 169 20.06 -18.84 0.30
CA MET A 169 19.54 -19.73 1.33
C MET A 169 18.94 -18.90 2.46
N SER A 170 17.76 -19.27 2.96
CA SER A 170 17.23 -18.79 4.24
C SER A 170 17.24 -19.88 5.31
N GLN A 171 17.27 -19.49 6.58
CA GLN A 171 17.24 -20.39 7.75
C GLN A 171 16.07 -20.05 8.69
N ARG A 172 15.73 -20.95 9.62
CA ARG A 172 14.58 -20.86 10.55
C ARG A 172 14.49 -19.56 11.35
N TYR A 173 15.61 -18.98 11.76
CA TYR A 173 15.63 -17.71 12.51
C TYR A 173 15.76 -16.49 11.58
N GLY A 174 15.50 -16.71 10.29
CA GLY A 174 15.48 -15.74 9.21
C GLY A 174 16.84 -15.16 8.84
N GLN A 175 17.93 -15.86 9.17
CA GLN A 175 19.20 -15.58 8.50
C GLN A 175 19.06 -15.84 7.01
N VAL A 176 19.72 -15.02 6.20
CA VAL A 176 19.75 -15.19 4.74
C VAL A 176 21.19 -15.11 4.29
N PHE A 177 21.58 -16.05 3.44
CA PHE A 177 22.90 -16.14 2.86
C PHE A 177 22.79 -16.08 1.33
N LYS A 178 23.71 -15.37 0.70
CA LYS A 178 23.88 -15.34 -0.74
C LYS A 178 25.17 -16.09 -1.09
N HIS A 179 25.07 -17.03 -2.03
CA HIS A 179 26.23 -17.76 -2.53
C HIS A 179 27.12 -16.86 -3.41
N ILE A 180 28.43 -17.07 -3.32
CA ILE A 180 29.42 -16.44 -4.19
C ILE A 180 29.79 -17.44 -5.28
N SER A 181 29.55 -17.08 -6.53
CA SER A 181 29.85 -17.94 -7.69
C SER A 181 31.30 -18.42 -7.70
N GLY A 182 31.52 -19.67 -8.10
CA GLY A 182 32.85 -20.26 -8.26
C GLY A 182 33.50 -20.83 -7.00
N GLY A 183 32.75 -21.07 -5.91
CA GLY A 183 33.27 -21.73 -4.71
C GLY A 183 32.20 -22.19 -3.71
N THR A 184 32.61 -22.54 -2.50
CA THR A 184 31.72 -22.96 -1.39
C THR A 184 31.39 -21.81 -0.43
N HIS A 185 31.72 -20.57 -0.82
CA HIS A 185 31.58 -19.40 0.03
C HIS A 185 30.17 -18.80 -0.02
N TRP A 186 29.68 -18.40 1.15
CA TRP A 186 28.38 -17.77 1.32
C TRP A 186 28.53 -16.51 2.17
N THR A 187 27.92 -15.42 1.74
CA THR A 187 27.86 -14.17 2.49
C THR A 187 26.53 -14.06 3.20
N MET A 188 26.54 -13.83 4.52
CA MET A 188 25.32 -13.50 5.25
C MET A 188 24.83 -12.11 4.83
N ILE A 189 23.64 -12.06 4.23
CA ILE A 189 23.02 -10.81 3.78
C ILE A 189 21.87 -10.36 4.67
N ASN A 190 21.42 -11.21 5.61
CA ASN A 190 20.47 -10.84 6.65
C ASN A 190 20.82 -11.60 7.94
N SER A 191 21.10 -10.88 9.03
CA SER A 191 21.53 -11.45 10.31
C SER A 191 20.40 -11.60 11.33
N ASN A 192 19.42 -10.68 11.33
CA ASN A 192 18.26 -10.70 12.20
C ASN A 192 16.98 -10.99 11.40
N GLY A 193 16.32 -12.09 11.71
CA GLY A 193 15.26 -12.65 10.89
C GLY A 193 14.01 -13.07 11.65
N ALA A 194 13.81 -12.60 12.89
CA ALA A 194 12.56 -12.84 13.65
C ALA A 194 11.30 -12.46 12.84
N LEU A 195 11.45 -11.45 11.97
CA LEU A 195 10.43 -10.96 11.07
C LEU A 195 10.50 -11.55 9.65
N LEU A 196 11.44 -12.41 9.28
CA LEU A 196 11.48 -12.94 7.91
C LEU A 196 10.29 -13.88 7.66
N ALA A 197 9.53 -13.62 6.59
CA ALA A 197 8.47 -14.50 6.11
C ALA A 197 8.91 -15.27 4.85
N LYS A 198 9.50 -14.59 3.85
CA LYS A 198 9.88 -15.20 2.57
C LYS A 198 11.05 -14.48 1.90
N ILE A 199 11.83 -15.22 1.10
CA ILE A 199 12.79 -14.69 0.12
C ILE A 199 12.28 -14.99 -1.29
N ALA A 200 12.47 -14.04 -2.19
CA ALA A 200 12.25 -14.22 -3.63
C ALA A 200 13.41 -13.62 -4.41
N VAL A 201 13.81 -14.29 -5.49
CA VAL A 201 14.94 -13.93 -6.34
C VAL A 201 14.50 -13.97 -7.80
N GLY A 202 15.06 -13.09 -8.62
CA GLY A 202 14.82 -13.02 -10.06
C GLY A 202 15.55 -11.83 -10.67
N GLU A 203 15.28 -11.51 -11.94
CA GLU A 203 15.96 -10.44 -12.68
C GLU A 203 15.90 -9.07 -11.97
N ALA A 204 14.79 -8.75 -11.29
CA ALA A 204 14.66 -7.49 -10.56
C ALA A 204 15.55 -7.41 -9.29
N GLY A 205 16.16 -8.53 -8.89
CA GLY A 205 17.07 -8.67 -7.75
C GLY A 205 16.55 -9.60 -6.65
N ILE A 206 17.10 -9.44 -5.45
CA ILE A 206 16.77 -10.25 -4.27
C ILE A 206 15.86 -9.43 -3.35
N PHE A 207 14.72 -10.01 -2.96
CA PHE A 207 13.73 -9.37 -2.11
C PHE A 207 13.40 -10.25 -0.90
N LYS A 208 13.09 -9.59 0.22
CA LYS A 208 12.53 -10.24 1.41
C LYS A 208 11.16 -9.67 1.73
N LEU A 209 10.26 -10.56 2.12
CA LEU A 209 8.99 -10.25 2.76
C LEU A 209 9.13 -10.48 4.25
N GLN A 210 8.70 -9.51 5.05
CA GLN A 210 8.62 -9.63 6.49
C GLN A 210 7.21 -10.04 6.95
N LYS A 211 7.09 -10.57 8.17
CA LYS A 211 5.83 -11.04 8.78
C LYS A 211 4.82 -9.94 9.04
N ASN A 212 5.27 -8.70 9.21
CA ASN A 212 4.44 -7.50 9.25
C ASN A 212 4.04 -7.00 7.84
N GLY A 213 4.39 -7.75 6.78
CA GLY A 213 4.11 -7.41 5.40
C GLY A 213 5.11 -6.47 4.74
N GLY A 214 6.11 -5.94 5.46
CA GLY A 214 7.14 -5.08 4.87
C GLY A 214 7.95 -5.80 3.78
N ILE A 215 8.09 -5.18 2.60
CA ILE A 215 8.92 -5.71 1.50
C ILE A 215 10.20 -4.90 1.36
N TYR A 216 11.33 -5.57 1.23
CA TYR A 216 12.64 -4.93 1.11
C TYR A 216 13.46 -5.52 -0.04
N LYS A 217 14.18 -4.66 -0.76
CA LYS A 217 15.16 -5.04 -1.79
C LYS A 217 16.56 -5.07 -1.21
N TYR A 218 17.31 -6.13 -1.49
CA TYR A 218 18.71 -6.24 -1.13
C TYR A 218 19.56 -5.20 -1.90
N VAL A 219 20.50 -4.55 -1.21
CA VAL A 219 21.41 -3.56 -1.81
C VAL A 219 22.85 -4.06 -1.81
N SER A 220 23.43 -4.27 -0.63
CA SER A 220 24.81 -4.76 -0.45
C SER A 220 25.03 -5.17 1.00
N GLU A 221 25.96 -6.09 1.25
CA GLU A 221 26.32 -6.58 2.58
C GLU A 221 25.08 -7.03 3.38
N THR A 222 24.70 -6.31 4.42
CA THR A 222 23.48 -6.55 5.20
C THR A 222 22.43 -5.46 5.00
N ARG A 223 22.62 -4.56 4.02
CA ARG A 223 21.72 -3.42 3.76
C ARG A 223 20.56 -3.83 2.85
N TRP A 224 19.37 -3.44 3.27
CA TRP A 224 18.12 -3.65 2.56
C TRP A 224 17.36 -2.33 2.48
N LYS A 225 16.86 -1.98 1.29
CA LYS A 225 16.02 -0.79 1.08
C LYS A 225 14.55 -1.19 1.16
N LYS A 226 13.75 -0.50 1.98
CA LYS A 226 12.29 -0.72 2.03
C LYS A 226 11.67 -0.33 0.68
N VAL A 227 10.78 -1.18 0.17
CA VAL A 227 10.12 -1.05 -1.14
C VAL A 227 8.61 -0.85 -0.98
N SER A 228 8.02 -1.49 0.04
CA SER A 228 6.61 -1.35 0.38
C SER A 228 6.47 -1.35 1.91
N GLY A 229 5.47 -0.63 2.40
CA GLY A 229 5.09 -0.48 3.80
C GLY A 229 4.68 -1.79 4.46
N ASP A 230 4.30 -1.71 5.74
CA ASP A 230 3.71 -2.82 6.51
C ASP A 230 2.23 -2.95 6.16
N ILE A 231 1.94 -2.99 4.86
CA ILE A 231 0.64 -3.39 4.34
C ILE A 231 0.57 -4.91 4.47
N ASN A 232 -0.63 -5.50 4.57
CA ASN A 232 -0.81 -6.94 4.78
C ASN A 232 -0.38 -7.81 3.58
N ASN A 233 0.86 -7.69 3.10
CA ASN A 233 1.46 -8.51 2.05
C ASN A 233 1.62 -9.94 2.57
N SER A 234 1.02 -10.89 1.87
CA SER A 234 1.04 -12.32 2.19
C SER A 234 2.03 -13.11 1.31
N HIS A 235 2.31 -12.61 0.09
CA HIS A 235 3.17 -13.29 -0.86
C HIS A 235 3.99 -12.33 -1.70
N ILE A 236 5.20 -12.75 -2.08
CA ILE A 236 6.02 -12.09 -3.11
C ILE A 236 6.57 -13.13 -4.09
N THR A 237 6.71 -12.71 -5.35
CA THR A 237 7.47 -13.44 -6.38
C THR A 237 8.24 -12.45 -7.25
N VAL A 238 9.34 -12.87 -7.85
CA VAL A 238 10.25 -11.98 -8.58
C VAL A 238 10.63 -12.61 -9.91
N GLY A 239 10.35 -11.92 -11.00
CA GLY A 239 10.92 -12.17 -12.32
C GLY A 239 11.57 -10.87 -12.80
N LYS A 240 11.24 -10.44 -14.02
CA LYS A 240 11.52 -9.08 -14.52
C LYS A 240 10.99 -7.97 -13.59
N PHE A 241 9.86 -8.22 -12.94
CA PHE A 241 9.25 -7.32 -11.95
C PHE A 241 9.07 -8.04 -10.61
N LEU A 242 9.14 -7.29 -9.51
CA LEU A 242 8.64 -7.74 -8.21
C LEU A 242 7.11 -7.74 -8.25
N HIS A 243 6.50 -8.87 -7.90
CA HIS A 243 5.05 -8.98 -7.71
C HIS A 243 4.76 -9.23 -6.23
N ARG A 244 3.64 -8.69 -5.76
CA ARG A 244 3.13 -8.90 -4.40
C ARG A 244 1.66 -9.31 -4.43
N VAL A 245 1.26 -10.02 -3.38
CA VAL A 245 -0.13 -10.33 -3.06
C VAL A 245 -0.43 -9.88 -1.64
N THR A 246 -1.58 -9.27 -1.41
CA THR A 246 -2.06 -8.91 -0.06
C THR A 246 -3.03 -9.95 0.50
N THR A 247 -3.27 -9.93 1.81
CA THR A 247 -4.28 -10.78 2.46
C THR A 247 -5.70 -10.48 1.97
N GLU A 248 -5.94 -9.28 1.44
CA GLU A 248 -7.22 -8.89 0.83
C GLU A 248 -7.37 -9.43 -0.61
N GLY A 249 -6.36 -10.12 -1.14
CA GLY A 249 -6.38 -10.71 -2.48
C GLY A 249 -5.94 -9.77 -3.60
N SER A 250 -5.45 -8.57 -3.29
CA SER A 250 -4.90 -7.69 -4.34
C SER A 250 -3.59 -8.24 -4.88
N VAL A 251 -3.37 -8.10 -6.17
CA VAL A 251 -2.14 -8.49 -6.87
C VAL A 251 -1.56 -7.26 -7.56
N SER A 252 -0.31 -6.92 -7.28
CA SER A 252 0.37 -5.77 -7.90
C SER A 252 1.78 -6.14 -8.35
N ARG A 253 2.31 -5.41 -9.33
CA ARG A 253 3.72 -5.49 -9.75
C ARG A 253 4.43 -4.14 -9.66
N LEU A 254 5.69 -4.14 -9.28
CA LEU A 254 6.49 -2.94 -9.14
C LEU A 254 7.11 -2.56 -10.50
N VAL A 255 6.73 -1.40 -11.03
CA VAL A 255 7.13 -0.83 -12.31
C VAL A 255 7.97 0.43 -12.14
N SER A 256 8.32 1.10 -13.25
CA SER A 256 9.07 2.37 -13.26
C SER A 256 10.38 2.31 -12.47
N GLN A 257 11.22 1.33 -12.78
CA GLN A 257 12.51 1.10 -12.10
C GLN A 257 12.41 0.95 -10.58
N GLY A 258 11.26 0.47 -10.08
CA GLY A 258 11.07 0.23 -8.66
C GLY A 258 10.39 1.36 -7.89
N GLN A 259 9.75 2.30 -8.59
CA GLN A 259 9.18 3.51 -7.97
C GLN A 259 7.65 3.49 -7.84
N ARG A 260 6.94 2.66 -8.62
CA ARG A 260 5.48 2.67 -8.66
C ARG A 260 4.94 1.25 -8.67
N TRP A 261 3.92 0.98 -7.87
CA TRP A 261 3.14 -0.25 -8.00
C TRP A 261 2.09 -0.09 -9.11
N GLN A 262 1.93 -1.10 -9.95
CA GLN A 262 0.82 -1.26 -10.87
C GLN A 262 -0.11 -2.34 -10.32
N LEU A 263 -1.37 -1.99 -10.08
CA LEU A 263 -2.40 -2.94 -9.65
C LEU A 263 -2.81 -3.82 -10.84
N LEU A 264 -2.77 -5.14 -10.62
CA LEU A 264 -3.16 -6.17 -11.59
C LEU A 264 -4.48 -6.85 -11.18
N GLN A 265 -4.79 -6.88 -9.89
CA GLN A 265 -6.04 -7.38 -9.34
C GLN A 265 -6.36 -6.55 -8.09
N PRO A 266 -7.56 -5.95 -7.99
CA PRO A 266 -7.96 -5.25 -6.79
C PRO A 266 -8.25 -6.22 -5.64
N GLY A 267 -8.42 -5.69 -4.43
CA GLY A 267 -8.85 -6.48 -3.29
C GLY A 267 -10.27 -7.01 -3.46
N ASN A 268 -10.59 -8.05 -2.70
CA ASN A 268 -11.87 -8.75 -2.71
C ASN A 268 -13.10 -7.86 -2.45
N GLU A 269 -12.97 -6.79 -1.66
CA GLU A 269 -14.06 -5.87 -1.32
C GLU A 269 -14.07 -4.58 -2.17
N TRP A 270 -13.27 -4.54 -3.24
CA TRP A 270 -13.16 -3.37 -4.11
C TRP A 270 -14.49 -3.12 -4.86
N HIS A 271 -14.94 -1.87 -4.87
CA HIS A 271 -16.22 -1.41 -5.43
C HIS A 271 -17.51 -1.99 -4.81
N THR A 272 -17.49 -2.38 -3.54
CA THR A 272 -18.67 -3.01 -2.90
C THR A 272 -19.64 -2.04 -2.21
N ALA A 273 -19.28 -0.76 -2.04
CA ALA A 273 -20.10 0.24 -1.36
C ALA A 273 -20.36 1.48 -2.24
N SER A 274 -21.57 2.03 -2.16
CA SER A 274 -21.95 3.29 -2.81
C SER A 274 -22.54 4.24 -1.76
N VAL A 275 -22.11 5.49 -1.83
CA VAL A 275 -22.60 6.61 -0.99
C VAL A 275 -23.12 7.65 -1.96
N ASP A 276 -24.13 8.43 -1.57
CA ASP A 276 -24.60 9.55 -2.38
C ASP A 276 -23.69 10.78 -2.20
N PRO A 277 -23.53 11.62 -3.25
CA PRO A 277 -22.80 12.86 -3.09
C PRO A 277 -23.53 13.81 -2.14
N ALA A 278 -22.76 14.53 -1.31
CA ALA A 278 -23.29 15.58 -0.46
C ALA A 278 -23.81 16.76 -1.29
N GLU A 279 -23.07 17.14 -2.34
CA GLU A 279 -23.47 18.18 -3.30
C GLU A 279 -22.93 17.87 -4.70
N VAL A 280 -23.56 18.46 -5.72
CA VAL A 280 -23.16 18.34 -7.12
C VAL A 280 -23.12 19.73 -7.77
N TYR A 281 -22.00 20.07 -8.40
CA TYR A 281 -21.70 21.36 -8.99
C TYR A 281 -21.73 21.30 -10.52
N ASN A 282 -22.24 22.36 -11.16
CA ASN A 282 -22.46 22.42 -12.61
C ASN A 282 -21.86 23.68 -13.27
N GLY A 283 -21.09 24.50 -12.54
CA GLY A 283 -20.46 25.70 -13.11
C GLY A 283 -21.44 26.80 -13.52
N GLY A 284 -22.73 26.68 -13.17
CA GLY A 284 -23.80 27.57 -13.64
C GLY A 284 -24.39 27.18 -15.00
N TYR A 285 -24.00 26.04 -15.58
CA TYR A 285 -24.57 25.55 -16.83
C TYR A 285 -25.87 24.75 -16.56
N PRO A 286 -26.96 25.00 -17.30
CA PRO A 286 -28.21 24.29 -17.12
C PRO A 286 -28.14 22.86 -17.68
N GLY A 287 -29.00 21.97 -17.17
CA GLY A 287 -29.15 20.59 -17.64
C GLY A 287 -28.54 19.53 -16.73
N ASN A 288 -28.75 18.26 -17.08
CA ASN A 288 -28.32 17.08 -16.31
C ASN A 288 -27.10 16.41 -16.95
N SER A 289 -26.02 17.16 -17.15
CA SER A 289 -24.79 16.64 -17.76
C SER A 289 -24.12 15.55 -16.92
N GLU A 290 -23.24 14.75 -17.50
CA GLU A 290 -22.54 13.67 -16.79
C GLU A 290 -21.69 14.20 -15.61
N ILE A 291 -21.67 13.47 -14.49
CA ILE A 291 -20.67 13.70 -13.42
C ILE A 291 -19.36 13.07 -13.89
N LYS A 292 -18.36 13.91 -14.19
CA LYS A 292 -17.04 13.45 -14.66
C LYS A 292 -15.98 13.39 -13.57
N LEU A 293 -16.29 13.95 -12.39
CA LEU A 293 -15.35 14.03 -11.27
C LEU A 293 -16.09 13.91 -9.95
N ARG A 294 -15.63 13.00 -9.10
CA ARG A 294 -16.14 12.73 -7.75
C ARG A 294 -15.01 12.93 -6.74
N ILE A 295 -15.14 13.88 -5.82
CA ILE A 295 -14.09 14.27 -4.88
C ILE A 295 -14.53 13.95 -3.45
N GLY A 296 -13.74 13.15 -2.73
CA GLY A 296 -13.89 12.91 -1.29
C GLY A 296 -13.13 13.95 -0.47
N ASN A 297 -13.81 14.61 0.48
CA ASN A 297 -13.18 15.52 1.43
C ASN A 297 -14.17 15.95 2.54
N GLY A 298 -13.66 16.44 3.66
CA GLY A 298 -14.44 17.01 4.75
C GLY A 298 -14.47 18.54 4.71
N ALA A 299 -13.46 19.16 5.34
CA ALA A 299 -13.46 20.58 5.68
C ALA A 299 -13.52 21.53 4.47
N ALA A 300 -12.76 21.27 3.40
CA ALA A 300 -12.76 22.11 2.19
C ALA A 300 -14.09 22.03 1.41
N GLY A 301 -14.79 20.90 1.51
CA GLY A 301 -16.16 20.81 1.00
C GLY A 301 -17.14 21.63 1.84
N GLN A 302 -17.08 21.48 3.16
CA GLN A 302 -17.96 22.22 4.08
C GLN A 302 -17.74 23.74 4.06
N SER A 303 -16.51 24.19 3.82
CA SER A 303 -16.21 25.63 3.67
C SER A 303 -16.76 26.20 2.36
N GLY A 304 -16.95 25.35 1.34
CA GLY A 304 -17.37 25.72 -0.01
C GLY A 304 -16.22 25.82 -1.02
N LEU A 305 -14.98 25.50 -0.65
CA LEU A 305 -13.84 25.53 -1.57
C LEU A 305 -14.02 24.53 -2.71
N ILE A 306 -14.54 23.32 -2.44
CA ILE A 306 -14.74 22.32 -3.51
C ILE A 306 -15.76 22.79 -4.53
N LYS A 307 -16.81 23.51 -4.09
CA LYS A 307 -17.74 24.16 -5.00
C LYS A 307 -17.03 25.21 -5.86
N ALA A 308 -16.23 26.09 -5.26
CA ALA A 308 -15.51 27.14 -5.97
C ALA A 308 -14.56 26.55 -7.03
N LEU A 309 -13.78 25.54 -6.65
CA LEU A 309 -12.87 24.81 -7.55
C LEU A 309 -13.63 24.08 -8.64
N GLY A 310 -14.71 23.36 -8.30
CA GLY A 310 -15.53 22.62 -9.26
C GLY A 310 -16.17 23.54 -10.30
N ASP A 311 -16.80 24.62 -9.86
CA ASP A 311 -17.43 25.60 -10.77
C ASP A 311 -16.41 26.29 -11.67
N ALA A 312 -15.24 26.67 -11.12
CA ALA A 312 -14.17 27.30 -11.89
C ALA A 312 -13.57 26.34 -12.93
N PHE A 313 -13.32 25.07 -12.56
CA PHE A 313 -12.80 24.07 -13.47
C PHE A 313 -13.77 23.73 -14.59
N ILE A 314 -15.08 23.60 -14.29
CA ILE A 314 -16.11 23.39 -15.32
C ILE A 314 -16.08 24.53 -16.34
N LYS A 315 -16.03 25.79 -15.88
CA LYS A 315 -15.95 26.95 -16.78
C LYS A 315 -14.67 26.98 -17.60
N TYR A 316 -13.54 26.62 -16.98
CA TYR A 316 -12.23 26.54 -17.64
C TYR A 316 -12.27 25.55 -18.81
N GLU A 317 -12.72 24.32 -18.55
CA GLU A 317 -12.81 23.26 -19.56
C GLU A 317 -13.84 23.59 -20.65
N VAL A 318 -15.00 24.15 -20.31
CA VAL A 318 -16.01 24.55 -21.29
C VAL A 318 -15.50 25.68 -22.19
N THR A 319 -14.76 26.65 -21.64
CA THR A 319 -14.10 27.71 -22.43
C THR A 319 -13.04 27.13 -23.37
N ALA A 320 -12.38 26.05 -22.96
CA ALA A 320 -11.44 25.30 -23.79
C ALA A 320 -12.11 24.36 -24.83
N GLY A 321 -13.45 24.30 -24.89
CA GLY A 321 -14.21 23.57 -25.90
C GLY A 321 -14.84 22.25 -25.43
N SER A 322 -14.71 21.88 -24.14
CA SER A 322 -15.39 20.72 -23.57
C SER A 322 -16.91 20.96 -23.45
N GLN A 323 -17.71 19.90 -23.57
CA GLN A 323 -19.14 19.97 -23.23
C GLN A 323 -19.31 20.16 -21.71
N PRO A 324 -20.36 20.87 -21.24
CA PRO A 324 -20.63 21.00 -19.81
C PRO A 324 -20.72 19.64 -19.11
N PHE A 325 -20.17 19.57 -17.90
CA PHE A 325 -20.17 18.38 -17.03
C PHE A 325 -20.40 18.80 -15.57
N ARG A 326 -20.49 17.84 -14.67
CA ARG A 326 -20.65 18.07 -13.24
C ARG A 326 -19.51 17.50 -12.41
N VAL A 327 -19.29 18.13 -11.26
CA VAL A 327 -18.36 17.70 -10.21
C VAL A 327 -19.17 17.38 -8.96
N ALA A 328 -19.00 16.18 -8.40
CA ALA A 328 -19.70 15.74 -7.20
C ALA A 328 -18.76 15.72 -6.00
N TRP A 329 -19.22 16.24 -4.87
CA TRP A 329 -18.49 16.21 -3.60
C TRP A 329 -19.10 15.19 -2.65
N TYR A 330 -18.24 14.37 -2.05
CA TYR A 330 -18.59 13.35 -1.06
C TYR A 330 -17.98 13.74 0.28
N LYS A 331 -18.85 14.09 1.23
CA LYS A 331 -18.41 14.47 2.58
C LYS A 331 -17.78 13.28 3.29
N SER A 332 -16.53 13.41 3.69
CA SER A 332 -15.75 12.33 4.32
C SER A 332 -14.52 12.86 5.07
N ASP A 333 -14.06 12.16 6.10
CA ASP A 333 -12.71 12.41 6.65
C ASP A 333 -11.60 11.78 5.78
N THR A 334 -10.32 11.89 6.18
CA THR A 334 -9.19 11.32 5.42
C THR A 334 -9.28 9.81 5.26
N THR A 335 -9.66 9.09 6.31
CA THR A 335 -9.78 7.62 6.28
C THR A 335 -10.93 7.21 5.38
N GLU A 336 -12.09 7.85 5.55
CA GLU A 336 -13.27 7.62 4.71
C GLU A 336 -13.00 7.98 3.24
N SER A 337 -12.30 9.09 2.96
CA SER A 337 -11.97 9.50 1.59
C SER A 337 -11.10 8.48 0.87
N ILE A 338 -10.08 7.93 1.56
CA ILE A 338 -9.23 6.86 1.03
C ILE A 338 -10.06 5.59 0.81
N ASN A 339 -10.98 5.25 1.72
CA ASN A 339 -11.90 4.13 1.54
C ASN A 339 -12.88 4.34 0.37
N TYR A 340 -13.35 5.57 0.15
CA TYR A 340 -14.17 5.92 -1.01
C TYR A 340 -13.40 5.78 -2.32
N MET A 341 -12.12 6.13 -2.35
CA MET A 341 -11.26 5.86 -3.50
C MET A 341 -11.07 4.34 -3.70
N LYS A 342 -10.80 3.59 -2.62
CA LYS A 342 -10.70 2.12 -2.64
C LYS A 342 -11.98 1.46 -3.18
N ASN A 343 -13.14 2.03 -2.86
CA ASN A 343 -14.43 1.54 -3.32
C ASN A 343 -14.86 2.16 -4.66
N GLY A 344 -14.05 3.02 -5.29
CA GLY A 344 -14.40 3.75 -6.51
C GLY A 344 -15.67 4.61 -6.39
N THR A 345 -16.09 4.95 -5.16
CA THR A 345 -17.12 5.95 -4.89
C THR A 345 -16.65 7.33 -5.35
N THR A 346 -15.37 7.62 -5.14
CA THR A 346 -14.71 8.87 -5.56
C THR A 346 -13.56 8.60 -6.52
N ASP A 347 -13.32 9.55 -7.42
CA ASP A 347 -12.21 9.52 -8.38
C ASP A 347 -10.92 10.10 -7.78
N ALA A 348 -11.08 10.94 -6.76
CA ALA A 348 -10.01 11.64 -6.07
C ALA A 348 -10.41 12.01 -4.64
N ALA A 349 -9.43 12.39 -3.84
CA ALA A 349 -9.63 12.89 -2.49
C ALA A 349 -8.71 14.07 -2.18
N ILE A 350 -9.18 15.02 -1.36
CA ILE A 350 -8.29 15.98 -0.68
C ILE A 350 -8.08 15.49 0.75
N THR A 351 -6.84 15.15 1.09
CA THR A 351 -6.43 14.62 2.39
C THR A 351 -5.40 15.53 3.05
N TYR A 352 -5.11 15.26 4.32
CA TYR A 352 -4.29 16.14 5.18
C TYR A 352 -3.27 15.36 6.03
N ASN A 353 -2.80 14.21 5.53
CA ASN A 353 -1.89 13.34 6.29
C ASN A 353 -0.96 12.54 5.37
N ASP A 354 0.30 12.96 5.33
CA ASP A 354 1.34 12.37 4.49
C ASP A 354 1.52 10.85 4.68
N ALA A 355 1.35 10.34 5.90
CA ALA A 355 1.50 8.92 6.18
C ALA A 355 0.35 8.10 5.57
N ALA A 356 -0.90 8.56 5.73
CA ALA A 356 -2.08 7.96 5.12
C ALA A 356 -2.04 8.05 3.58
N GLU A 357 -1.57 9.17 3.05
CA GLU A 357 -1.39 9.40 1.61
C GLU A 357 -0.35 8.47 1.01
N SER A 358 0.82 8.37 1.66
CA SER A 358 1.88 7.45 1.28
C SER A 358 1.40 5.99 1.32
N LEU A 359 0.60 5.64 2.33
CA LEU A 359 -0.01 4.32 2.45
C LEU A 359 -1.02 4.05 1.33
N ALA A 360 -1.89 5.01 1.00
CA ALA A 360 -2.86 4.89 -0.08
C ALA A 360 -2.16 4.71 -1.45
N ILE A 361 -1.06 5.43 -1.69
CA ILE A 361 -0.22 5.27 -2.88
C ILE A 361 0.45 3.89 -2.88
N ASP A 362 1.07 3.48 -1.76
CA ASP A 362 1.71 2.17 -1.67
C ASP A 362 0.70 1.05 -1.85
N GLN A 363 -0.56 1.19 -1.43
CA GLN A 363 -1.63 0.20 -1.59
C GLN A 363 -2.32 0.22 -2.96
N ASN A 364 -1.90 1.08 -3.90
CA ASN A 364 -2.57 1.30 -5.18
C ASN A 364 -4.00 1.87 -5.09
N ILE A 365 -4.40 2.42 -3.94
CA ILE A 365 -5.66 3.15 -3.79
C ILE A 365 -5.57 4.50 -4.52
N ALA A 366 -4.42 5.16 -4.42
CA ALA A 366 -4.10 6.38 -5.15
C ALA A 366 -2.92 6.15 -6.09
N GLY A 367 -2.90 6.89 -7.19
CA GLY A 367 -1.75 7.01 -8.09
C GLY A 367 -0.69 7.95 -7.51
N SER A 368 0.52 7.85 -8.05
CA SER A 368 1.66 8.72 -7.72
C SER A 368 1.91 9.75 -8.84
N PRO A 369 2.37 10.98 -8.53
CA PRO A 369 2.50 11.55 -7.18
C PRO A 369 1.13 12.02 -6.64
N SER A 370 1.06 12.33 -5.34
CA SER A 370 0.04 13.24 -4.81
C SER A 370 0.35 14.68 -5.25
N PHE A 371 -0.67 15.55 -5.26
CA PHE A 371 -0.53 16.94 -5.68
C PHE A 371 -0.73 17.87 -4.49
N TYR A 372 0.25 18.70 -4.14
CA TYR A 372 0.12 19.70 -3.08
C TYR A 372 -0.93 20.74 -3.53
N ALA A 373 -2.11 20.70 -2.93
CA ALA A 373 -3.27 21.46 -3.38
C ALA A 373 -3.29 22.86 -2.77
N PHE A 374 -3.18 22.94 -1.44
CA PHE A 374 -3.20 24.19 -0.67
C PHE A 374 -2.70 23.94 0.75
N ARG A 375 -2.54 25.01 1.52
CA ARG A 375 -2.19 24.97 2.94
C ARG A 375 -3.36 25.48 3.79
N GLU A 376 -3.69 24.70 4.80
CA GLU A 376 -4.59 25.05 5.89
C GLU A 376 -3.78 25.07 7.20
N HIS A 377 -4.34 25.63 8.27
CA HIS A 377 -3.62 25.89 9.51
C HIS A 377 -4.45 25.41 10.70
N PHE A 378 -3.85 24.56 11.52
CA PHE A 378 -4.43 24.21 12.82
C PHE A 378 -4.39 25.40 13.77
N LEU A 379 -5.40 25.46 14.63
CA LEU A 379 -5.54 26.41 15.73
C LEU A 379 -5.65 25.64 17.03
N LEU A 380 -4.96 26.12 18.07
CA LEU A 380 -5.32 25.82 19.45
C LEU A 380 -6.26 26.93 19.92
N VAL A 381 -7.49 26.55 20.25
CA VAL A 381 -8.52 27.46 20.77
C VAL A 381 -8.98 27.01 22.15
N GLY A 382 -9.57 27.92 22.92
CA GLY A 382 -10.15 27.61 24.22
C GLY A 382 -10.96 28.77 24.80
N PRO A 383 -11.42 28.65 26.06
CA PRO A 383 -12.30 29.64 26.67
C PRO A 383 -11.58 30.96 27.02
N PRO A 384 -12.23 32.13 26.91
CA PRO A 384 -11.66 33.42 27.30
C PRO A 384 -11.16 33.50 28.75
N SER A 385 -11.70 32.67 29.65
CA SER A 385 -11.28 32.59 31.06
C SER A 385 -9.86 32.04 31.24
N ASN A 386 -9.29 31.41 30.21
CA ASN A 386 -7.93 30.88 30.17
C ASN A 386 -7.49 30.10 31.44
N PRO A 387 -8.22 29.06 31.87
CA PRO A 387 -7.92 28.37 33.13
C PRO A 387 -6.56 27.63 33.13
N ALA A 388 -5.98 27.36 31.96
CA ALA A 388 -4.62 26.81 31.83
C ALA A 388 -3.52 27.88 31.78
N HIS A 389 -3.88 29.17 31.82
CA HIS A 389 -2.95 30.32 31.78
C HIS A 389 -1.99 30.31 30.57
N LEU A 390 -2.52 29.97 29.40
CA LEU A 390 -1.74 29.93 28.16
C LEU A 390 -1.39 31.35 27.68
N ASP A 391 -0.16 31.52 27.19
CA ASP A 391 0.32 32.74 26.54
C ASP A 391 0.53 32.46 25.04
N LYS A 392 0.17 33.41 24.16
CA LYS A 392 0.23 33.25 22.69
C LYS A 392 1.66 33.08 22.16
N ASP A 393 2.65 33.57 22.90
CA ASP A 393 4.06 33.50 22.51
C ASP A 393 4.66 32.12 22.79
N MET A 394 4.02 31.29 23.62
CA MET A 394 4.46 29.91 23.91
C MET A 394 4.45 29.03 22.66
N LYS A 395 5.34 28.04 22.62
CA LYS A 395 5.26 26.96 21.64
C LYS A 395 4.03 26.10 21.92
N VAL A 396 3.48 25.46 20.89
CA VAL A 396 2.27 24.64 21.06
C VAL A 396 2.51 23.47 22.02
N GLU A 397 3.70 22.90 22.04
CA GLU A 397 4.08 21.83 22.97
C GLU A 397 4.07 22.31 24.43
N GLU A 398 4.54 23.53 24.69
CA GLU A 398 4.51 24.15 26.03
C GLU A 398 3.06 24.39 26.48
N MET A 399 2.19 24.80 25.55
CA MET A 399 0.76 24.96 25.83
C MET A 399 0.10 23.62 26.21
N PHE A 400 0.42 22.54 25.48
CA PHE A 400 -0.08 21.19 25.80
C PHE A 400 0.43 20.72 27.17
N GLN A 401 1.70 20.96 27.50
CA GLN A 401 2.27 20.65 28.82
C GLN A 401 1.55 21.39 29.95
N LEU A 402 1.25 22.68 29.77
CA LEU A 402 0.51 23.47 30.75
C LEU A 402 -0.93 23.00 30.92
N MET A 403 -1.65 22.73 29.81
CA MET A 403 -3.00 22.17 29.88
C MET A 403 -3.01 20.85 30.67
N TYR A 404 -2.07 19.95 30.39
CA TYR A 404 -1.90 18.70 31.11
C TYR A 404 -1.65 18.93 32.61
N ALA A 405 -0.64 19.72 32.96
CA ALA A 405 -0.25 19.94 34.35
C ALA A 405 -1.38 20.56 35.18
N VAL A 406 -2.14 21.49 34.60
CA VAL A 406 -3.27 22.12 35.27
C VAL A 406 -4.44 21.15 35.41
N ALA A 407 -4.74 20.36 34.39
CA ALA A 407 -5.82 19.38 34.43
C ALA A 407 -5.55 18.26 35.45
N GLU A 408 -4.32 17.74 35.51
CA GLU A 408 -3.90 16.74 36.51
C GLU A 408 -3.90 17.29 37.95
N SER A 409 -3.76 18.61 38.13
CA SER A 409 -3.90 19.24 39.45
C SER A 409 -5.34 19.27 39.99
N GLY A 410 -6.32 18.76 39.23
CA GLY A 410 -7.73 18.71 39.61
C GLY A 410 -8.51 20.00 39.34
N ARG A 411 -7.92 20.97 38.64
CA ARG A 411 -8.63 22.17 38.18
C ARG A 411 -9.50 21.85 36.96
N ASN A 412 -10.54 22.66 36.74
CA ASN A 412 -11.47 22.48 35.63
C ASN A 412 -10.86 22.94 34.28
N VAL A 413 -9.82 22.25 33.82
CA VAL A 413 -9.25 22.35 32.48
C VAL A 413 -9.59 21.04 31.76
N ARG A 414 -10.18 21.16 30.57
CA ARG A 414 -10.56 20.02 29.73
C ARG A 414 -10.13 20.29 28.30
N PHE A 415 -9.81 19.21 27.60
CA PHE A 415 -9.45 19.21 26.19
C PHE A 415 -10.44 18.34 25.42
N LEU A 416 -11.12 18.92 24.43
CA LEU A 416 -12.01 18.21 23.53
C LEU A 416 -11.21 17.57 22.39
N SER A 417 -11.26 16.25 22.30
CA SER A 417 -10.78 15.49 21.16
C SER A 417 -11.96 14.96 20.36
N ARG A 418 -11.86 15.09 19.04
CA ARG A 418 -12.82 14.45 18.13
C ARG A 418 -12.76 12.92 18.20
N TYR A 419 -11.60 12.34 18.56
CA TYR A 419 -11.43 10.89 18.76
C TYR A 419 -11.99 10.01 17.61
N ASP A 420 -11.88 10.51 16.38
CA ASP A 420 -12.56 9.99 15.19
C ASP A 420 -11.60 9.62 14.05
N LYS A 421 -10.29 9.55 14.31
CA LYS A 421 -9.24 9.29 13.31
C LYS A 421 -9.12 10.35 12.20
N SER A 422 -9.75 11.50 12.35
CA SER A 422 -9.56 12.64 11.45
C SER A 422 -8.15 13.22 11.55
N ALA A 423 -7.76 14.05 10.58
CA ALA A 423 -6.49 14.78 10.63
C ALA A 423 -6.32 15.61 11.92
N THR A 424 -7.40 16.20 12.44
CA THR A 424 -7.40 16.90 13.74
C THR A 424 -7.08 15.96 14.89
N ASN A 425 -7.73 14.78 14.96
CA ASN A 425 -7.48 13.79 16.00
C ASN A 425 -6.05 13.23 15.92
N ILE A 426 -5.54 12.96 14.71
CA ILE A 426 -4.14 12.54 14.51
C ILE A 426 -3.19 13.62 15.04
N LYS A 427 -3.39 14.90 14.65
CA LYS A 427 -2.51 15.99 15.07
C LYS A 427 -2.50 16.23 16.57
N GLU A 428 -3.66 16.26 17.24
CA GLU A 428 -3.67 16.43 18.70
C GLU A 428 -3.09 15.21 19.42
N SER A 429 -3.31 14.00 18.90
CA SER A 429 -2.65 12.79 19.43
C SER A 429 -1.13 12.87 19.31
N GLU A 430 -0.61 13.33 18.17
CA GLU A 430 0.83 13.57 17.96
C GLU A 430 1.38 14.60 18.97
N LEU A 431 0.66 15.70 19.21
CA LEU A 431 1.07 16.74 20.15
C LEU A 431 1.10 16.23 21.61
N TRP A 432 0.11 15.44 22.02
CA TRP A 432 0.12 14.79 23.34
C TRP A 432 1.29 13.82 23.49
N MET A 433 1.50 12.92 22.51
CA MET A 433 2.60 11.96 22.54
C MET A 433 3.96 12.64 22.52
N LYS A 434 4.10 13.78 21.84
CA LYS A 434 5.35 14.54 21.76
C LYS A 434 5.80 15.08 23.12
N ILE A 435 4.87 15.32 24.04
CA ILE A 435 5.18 15.73 25.41
C ILE A 435 5.25 14.56 26.40
N GLY A 436 5.17 13.32 25.90
CA GLY A 436 5.23 12.09 26.70
C GLY A 436 3.89 11.62 27.25
N GLU A 437 2.78 12.24 26.85
CA GLU A 437 1.46 11.96 27.42
C GLU A 437 0.55 11.18 26.45
N VAL A 438 -0.24 10.28 27.00
CA VAL A 438 -1.19 9.45 26.24
C VAL A 438 -2.56 9.45 26.93
N PRO A 439 -3.34 10.56 26.86
CA PRO A 439 -4.55 10.74 27.66
C PRO A 439 -5.66 9.70 27.43
N TRP A 440 -5.58 8.96 26.33
CA TRP A 440 -6.51 7.91 25.94
C TRP A 440 -6.06 6.48 26.31
N ALA A 441 -4.93 6.31 26.99
CA ALA A 441 -4.40 4.99 27.41
C ALA A 441 -5.35 4.22 28.36
N GLU A 442 -4.94 3.04 28.83
CA GLU A 442 -5.78 2.12 29.61
C GLU A 442 -6.48 2.77 30.82
N LYS A 443 -5.81 3.72 31.49
CA LYS A 443 -6.43 4.61 32.46
C LYS A 443 -6.70 5.96 31.79
N PRO A 444 -7.89 6.19 31.22
CA PRO A 444 -8.17 7.41 30.47
C PRO A 444 -8.22 8.62 31.41
N SER A 445 -7.63 9.72 30.97
CA SER A 445 -7.65 11.00 31.67
C SER A 445 -9.06 11.62 31.63
N PRO A 446 -9.70 11.90 32.78
CA PRO A 446 -11.08 12.43 32.80
C PRO A 446 -11.25 13.78 32.11
N TRP A 447 -10.19 14.58 32.02
CA TRP A 447 -10.16 15.88 31.35
C TRP A 447 -10.02 15.80 29.82
N TYR A 448 -9.69 14.62 29.28
CA TYR A 448 -9.64 14.36 27.85
C TYR A 448 -11.04 13.95 27.35
N HIS A 449 -11.79 14.93 26.88
CA HIS A 449 -13.18 14.78 26.46
C HIS A 449 -13.27 14.23 25.04
N LYS A 450 -13.69 12.97 24.90
CA LYS A 450 -13.92 12.33 23.61
C LYS A 450 -15.30 12.73 23.06
N ASN A 451 -15.33 13.40 21.92
CA ASN A 451 -16.56 13.84 21.25
C ASN A 451 -16.45 13.62 19.72
N ALA A 452 -16.94 12.48 19.23
CA ALA A 452 -16.90 12.07 17.83
C ALA A 452 -17.91 12.81 16.94
N GLU A 453 -17.73 14.13 16.84
CA GLU A 453 -18.50 15.05 16.01
C GLU A 453 -17.67 15.59 14.84
N TYR A 454 -18.36 16.01 13.77
CA TYR A 454 -17.73 16.74 12.66
C TYR A 454 -17.20 18.11 13.09
N PRO A 455 -16.25 18.72 12.35
CA PRO A 455 -15.46 19.87 12.82
C PRO A 455 -16.27 21.03 13.42
N ILE A 456 -17.34 21.46 12.72
CA ILE A 456 -18.19 22.59 13.14
C ILE A 456 -18.93 22.28 14.45
N GLN A 457 -19.46 21.06 14.58
CA GLN A 457 -20.18 20.61 15.77
C GLN A 457 -19.22 20.50 16.97
N ALA A 458 -18.07 19.85 16.78
CA ALA A 458 -17.05 19.69 17.83
C ALA A 458 -16.55 21.05 18.36
N LEU A 459 -16.26 22.00 17.47
CA LEU A 459 -15.84 23.36 17.87
C LEU A 459 -16.96 24.11 18.61
N THR A 460 -18.21 23.96 18.17
CA THR A 460 -19.37 24.54 18.84
C THR A 460 -19.56 23.95 20.24
N THR A 461 -19.34 22.64 20.41
CA THR A 461 -19.41 21.95 21.69
C THR A 461 -18.28 22.40 22.62
N ALA A 462 -17.04 22.49 22.14
CA ALA A 462 -15.91 23.01 22.92
C ALA A 462 -16.17 24.43 23.43
N ALA A 463 -16.69 25.31 22.57
CA ALA A 463 -17.05 26.68 22.94
C ALA A 463 -18.12 26.72 24.05
N LYS A 464 -19.21 25.95 23.89
CA LYS A 464 -20.31 25.89 24.87
C LYS A 464 -19.88 25.35 26.22
N LEU A 465 -18.96 24.38 26.23
CA LEU A 465 -18.47 23.73 27.44
C LEU A 465 -17.27 24.46 28.06
N GLY A 466 -16.72 25.46 27.38
CA GLY A 466 -15.53 26.19 27.84
C GLY A 466 -14.28 25.31 27.86
N GLU A 467 -14.09 24.47 26.85
CA GLU A 467 -12.96 23.53 26.75
C GLU A 467 -11.93 24.00 25.72
N TYR A 468 -10.67 23.59 25.91
CA TYR A 468 -9.65 23.75 24.87
C TYR A 468 -9.86 22.69 23.79
N THR A 469 -9.53 23.00 22.54
CA THR A 469 -9.55 22.02 21.44
C THR A 469 -8.57 22.42 20.36
N LEU A 470 -8.08 21.44 19.60
CA LEU A 470 -7.48 21.69 18.30
C LEU A 470 -8.61 21.79 17.24
N THR A 471 -8.53 22.78 16.36
CA THR A 471 -9.43 22.96 15.20
C THR A 471 -8.61 23.48 14.02
N ASP A 472 -9.22 23.72 12.86
CA ASP A 472 -8.59 24.40 11.70
C ASP A 472 -9.21 25.79 11.44
N TRP A 473 -8.49 26.63 10.68
CA TRP A 473 -8.91 28.00 10.39
C TRP A 473 -10.18 28.06 9.52
N GLY A 474 -10.32 27.19 8.52
CA GLY A 474 -11.57 27.02 7.78
C GLY A 474 -12.80 26.73 8.65
N THR A 475 -12.68 25.79 9.59
CA THR A 475 -13.74 25.47 10.56
C THR A 475 -14.04 26.66 11.48
N TYR A 476 -13.01 27.33 11.99
CA TYR A 476 -13.19 28.52 12.84
C TYR A 476 -13.93 29.66 12.10
N LEU A 477 -13.67 29.83 10.81
CA LEU A 477 -14.38 30.80 9.98
C LEU A 477 -15.81 30.39 9.63
N SER A 478 -16.12 29.09 9.70
CA SER A 478 -17.43 28.52 9.32
C SER A 478 -18.45 28.48 10.47
N VAL A 479 -18.01 28.53 11.72
CA VAL A 479 -18.92 28.65 12.88
C VAL A 479 -19.53 30.05 12.98
N SER A 480 -20.66 30.16 13.67
CA SER A 480 -21.33 31.45 13.91
C SER A 480 -20.44 32.40 14.72
N GLU A 481 -20.70 33.71 14.58
CA GLU A 481 -19.99 34.73 15.35
C GLU A 481 -20.17 34.55 16.87
N ASP A 482 -21.34 34.09 17.32
CA ASP A 482 -21.63 33.83 18.73
C ASP A 482 -20.79 32.69 19.30
N VAL A 483 -20.47 31.68 18.48
CA VAL A 483 -19.53 30.62 18.86
C VAL A 483 -18.11 31.18 18.94
N ARG A 484 -17.69 32.00 17.96
CA ARG A 484 -16.34 32.62 17.98
C ARG A 484 -16.12 33.52 19.19
N LYS A 485 -17.14 34.28 19.62
CA LYS A 485 -17.06 35.14 20.81
C LYS A 485 -16.80 34.38 22.11
N GLN A 486 -17.11 33.08 22.14
CA GLN A 486 -16.86 32.18 23.27
C GLN A 486 -15.47 31.53 23.22
N LEU A 487 -14.65 31.88 22.23
CA LEU A 487 -13.35 31.27 21.99
C LEU A 487 -12.24 32.34 21.89
N VAL A 488 -11.05 31.96 22.35
CA VAL A 488 -9.79 32.67 22.11
C VAL A 488 -8.88 31.76 21.29
N ILE A 489 -8.27 32.30 20.24
CA ILE A 489 -7.18 31.64 19.52
C ILE A 489 -5.90 31.85 20.34
N TYR A 490 -5.36 30.76 20.90
CA TYR A 490 -4.10 30.76 21.64
C TYR A 490 -2.91 30.55 20.71
N LYS A 491 -3.06 29.70 19.69
CA LYS A 491 -2.04 29.49 18.65
C LYS A 491 -2.71 29.30 17.30
N LYS A 492 -2.09 29.84 16.26
CA LYS A 492 -2.44 29.62 14.86
C LYS A 492 -1.18 29.17 14.12
N GLY A 493 -1.29 28.12 13.32
CA GLY A 493 -0.22 27.67 12.44
C GLY A 493 0.13 28.70 11.37
N THR A 494 1.37 28.64 10.91
CA THR A 494 1.96 29.46 9.87
C THR A 494 2.25 28.63 8.63
N ASP A 495 2.66 29.30 7.55
CA ASP A 495 3.10 28.66 6.32
C ASP A 495 4.54 28.09 6.38
N SER A 496 5.21 28.20 7.54
CA SER A 496 6.55 27.66 7.74
C SER A 496 6.52 26.12 7.74
N THR A 497 7.43 25.49 7.02
CA THR A 497 7.45 24.02 6.86
C THR A 497 7.85 23.28 8.13
N ASP A 498 8.45 23.96 9.09
CA ASP A 498 8.78 23.45 10.43
C ASP A 498 7.69 23.71 11.48
N ASP A 499 6.62 24.42 11.11
CA ASP A 499 5.52 24.69 12.03
C ASP A 499 4.67 23.41 12.24
N PRO A 500 4.58 22.88 13.47
CA PRO A 500 3.80 21.67 13.74
C PRO A 500 2.29 21.85 13.50
N LEU A 501 1.79 23.09 13.40
CA LEU A 501 0.40 23.42 13.13
C LEU A 501 0.10 23.73 11.65
N LEU A 502 1.09 23.65 10.76
CA LEU A 502 0.82 23.63 9.33
C LEU A 502 0.05 22.34 8.98
N MET A 503 -1.01 22.48 8.17
CA MET A 503 -1.79 21.38 7.64
C MET A 503 -1.72 21.38 6.10
N PRO A 504 -0.72 20.69 5.51
CA PRO A 504 -0.66 20.45 4.08
C PRO A 504 -1.92 19.72 3.60
N ALA A 505 -2.52 20.19 2.50
CA ALA A 505 -3.60 19.49 1.83
C ALA A 505 -3.09 18.90 0.52
N HIS A 506 -3.20 17.59 0.34
CA HIS A 506 -2.81 16.91 -0.89
C HIS A 506 -4.03 16.35 -1.62
N PHE A 507 -4.03 16.51 -2.94
CA PHE A 507 -5.00 15.90 -3.83
C PHE A 507 -4.48 14.53 -4.30
N LEU A 508 -5.15 13.46 -3.85
CA LEU A 508 -4.93 12.09 -4.28
C LEU A 508 -5.82 11.77 -5.47
N VAL A 509 -5.26 11.08 -6.47
CA VAL A 509 -5.94 10.76 -7.73
C VAL A 509 -5.96 9.26 -7.94
N SER A 510 -7.11 8.65 -8.24
CA SER A 510 -7.17 7.25 -8.64
C SER A 510 -6.50 7.06 -10.01
N ASP A 511 -5.70 6.00 -10.16
CA ASP A 511 -5.11 5.63 -11.46
C ASP A 511 -6.17 5.22 -12.50
N GLU A 512 -7.41 4.94 -12.07
CA GLU A 512 -8.56 4.63 -12.93
C GLU A 512 -9.22 5.88 -13.54
N SER A 513 -8.95 7.07 -13.00
CA SER A 513 -9.58 8.32 -13.45
C SER A 513 -8.60 9.27 -14.13
N SER A 514 -8.58 9.24 -15.46
CA SER A 514 -7.82 10.20 -16.27
C SER A 514 -8.33 11.65 -16.08
N PHE A 515 -9.64 11.83 -15.89
CA PHE A 515 -10.25 13.15 -15.71
C PHE A 515 -9.89 13.79 -14.37
N ALA A 516 -9.84 13.02 -13.29
CA ALA A 516 -9.32 13.50 -12.01
C ALA A 516 -7.85 13.96 -12.11
N ARG A 517 -7.05 13.31 -12.95
CA ARG A 517 -5.67 13.75 -13.21
C ARG A 517 -5.61 15.07 -13.99
N THR A 518 -6.56 15.33 -14.90
CA THR A 518 -6.69 16.64 -15.56
C THR A 518 -7.02 17.73 -14.53
N PHE A 519 -8.00 17.48 -13.65
CA PHE A 519 -8.32 18.40 -12.56
C PHE A 519 -7.12 18.64 -11.64
N ALA A 520 -6.38 17.60 -11.26
CA ALA A 520 -5.20 17.73 -10.40
C ALA A 520 -4.12 18.65 -11.00
N LYS A 521 -3.88 18.54 -12.32
CA LYS A 521 -2.95 19.44 -13.04
C LYS A 521 -3.45 20.88 -13.07
N TRP A 522 -4.75 21.08 -13.29
CA TRP A 522 -5.36 22.40 -13.25
C TRP A 522 -5.33 23.00 -11.84
N LEU A 523 -5.61 22.20 -10.80
CA LEU A 523 -5.62 22.62 -9.40
C LEU A 523 -4.27 23.22 -8.96
N VAL A 524 -3.15 22.64 -9.40
CA VAL A 524 -1.80 23.15 -9.10
C VAL A 524 -1.29 24.17 -10.14
N SER A 525 -2.10 24.49 -11.15
CA SER A 525 -1.79 25.55 -12.11
C SER A 525 -2.09 26.93 -11.53
N LYS A 526 -1.66 27.99 -12.23
CA LYS A 526 -1.97 29.37 -11.85
C LYS A 526 -3.47 29.61 -11.66
N ASP A 527 -4.30 29.16 -12.61
CA ASP A 527 -5.75 29.41 -12.56
C ASP A 527 -6.42 28.68 -11.38
N GLY A 528 -6.00 27.45 -11.08
CA GLY A 528 -6.48 26.70 -9.92
C GLY A 528 -6.05 27.34 -8.59
N GLN A 529 -4.79 27.78 -8.50
CA GLN A 529 -4.25 28.44 -7.31
C GLN A 529 -4.84 29.85 -7.09
N GLU A 530 -5.26 30.55 -8.15
CA GLU A 530 -6.02 31.80 -8.03
C GLU A 530 -7.38 31.57 -7.35
N VAL A 531 -8.05 30.45 -7.62
CA VAL A 531 -9.28 30.08 -6.91
C VAL A 531 -9.01 29.79 -5.43
N VAL A 532 -7.94 29.06 -5.12
CA VAL A 532 -7.54 28.76 -3.73
C VAL A 532 -7.23 30.04 -2.94
N THR A 533 -6.32 30.87 -3.47
CA THR A 533 -5.84 32.08 -2.77
C THR A 533 -6.90 33.19 -2.74
N GLY A 534 -7.80 33.21 -3.73
CA GLY A 534 -8.96 34.11 -3.77
C GLY A 534 -10.14 33.64 -2.92
N PHE A 535 -10.11 32.41 -2.38
CA PHE A 535 -11.23 31.86 -1.63
C PHE A 535 -11.35 32.53 -0.25
N LYS A 536 -12.53 33.12 -0.02
CA LYS A 536 -12.86 33.87 1.18
C LYS A 536 -14.04 33.25 1.92
N SER A 537 -13.98 33.31 3.24
CA SER A 537 -15.12 33.00 4.10
C SER A 537 -16.25 34.02 3.92
N LYS A 538 -17.40 33.74 4.54
CA LYS A 538 -18.55 34.67 4.56
C LYS A 538 -18.19 36.03 5.20
N SER A 539 -17.18 36.08 6.08
CA SER A 539 -16.68 37.33 6.68
C SER A 539 -15.64 38.06 5.81
N GLY A 540 -15.28 37.52 4.64
CA GLY A 540 -14.32 38.14 3.71
C GLY A 540 -12.85 37.82 3.99
N GLU A 541 -12.57 36.97 4.98
CA GLU A 541 -11.21 36.53 5.31
C GLU A 541 -10.76 35.40 4.38
N GLN A 542 -9.50 35.45 3.94
CA GLN A 542 -8.87 34.36 3.20
C GLN A 542 -8.80 33.11 4.07
N VAL A 543 -9.21 31.98 3.51
CA VAL A 543 -9.27 30.72 4.25
C VAL A 543 -8.01 29.88 4.04
N TYR A 544 -7.51 29.78 2.81
CA TYR A 544 -6.40 28.89 2.47
C TYR A 544 -5.24 29.66 1.86
N SER A 545 -4.01 29.23 2.19
CA SER A 545 -2.81 29.63 1.47
C SER A 545 -2.60 28.74 0.25
N GLY A 546 -2.03 29.28 -0.83
CA GLY A 546 -1.68 28.49 -2.02
C GLY A 546 -0.61 27.42 -1.71
N ALA A 547 -0.47 26.44 -2.60
CA ALA A 547 0.63 25.47 -2.52
C ALA A 547 2.02 26.16 -2.57
N PRO A 548 3.08 25.56 -2.01
CA PRO A 548 4.43 26.14 -1.97
C PRO A 548 5.05 26.46 -3.33
#